data_AF-A0A453KSC7-F1
#
_entry.id   AF-A0A453KSC7-F1
#
_cell.length_a   1.000
_cell.length_b   1.000
_cell.length_c   1.000
_cell.angle_alpha   90.00
_cell.angle_beta   90.00
_cell.angle_gamma   90.00
#
_symmetry.space_group_name_H-M   'P 1'
#
loop_
_entity.id
_entity.type
_entity.pdbx_description
1 polymer ?
#
loop_
_entity_poly.entity_id
_entity_poly.type
_entity_poly.pdbx_seq_one_letter_code
_entity_poly.pdbx_strand_id
1 'polypeptide(L)' 'MWARTLVRYLAAKSDADHYYRELQREQDEIDTVPDTEAAEIADILSEYGLGPEEYGPVVTSLRNNPKAWLEFMMK' A
#
# COMPACT_ATOMS: atom_id res chain seq x y z
N MET A 1 -31.44 2.38 22.49
CA MET A 1 -30.70 3.02 21.38
C MET A 1 -29.24 3.33 21.79
N TRP A 2 -28.51 2.36 22.35
CA TRP A 2 -27.11 2.55 22.81
C TRP A 2 -26.13 1.46 22.31
N ALA A 3 -26.63 0.33 21.81
CA ALA A 3 -25.79 -0.79 21.33
C ALA A 3 -25.11 -0.54 19.98
N ARG A 4 -25.61 0.39 19.15
CA ARG A 4 -25.03 0.67 17.83
C ARG A 4 -23.73 1.48 17.88
N THR A 5 -23.55 2.29 18.91
CA THR A 5 -22.39 3.20 19.01
C THR A 5 -21.12 2.45 19.41
N LEU A 6 -21.23 1.46 20.30
CA LEU A 6 -20.09 0.66 20.75
C LEU A 6 -19.57 -0.26 19.64
N VAL A 7 -20.46 -0.90 18.87
CA VAL A 7 -20.07 -1.74 17.73
C VAL A 7 -19.32 -0.94 16.67
N ARG A 8 -19.81 0.26 16.34
CA ARG A 8 -19.14 1.14 15.37
C ARG A 8 -17.80 1.68 15.86
N TYR A 9 -17.68 1.97 17.17
CA TYR A 9 -16.41 2.39 17.76
C TYR A 9 -15.37 1.26 17.73
N LEU A 10 -15.78 0.03 18.05
CA LEU A 10 -14.91 -1.14 17.99
C LEU A 10 -14.51 -1.49 16.56
N ALA A 11 -15.44 -1.40 15.60
CA ALA A 11 -15.12 -1.55 14.18
C ALA A 11 -14.11 -0.50 13.70
N ALA A 12 -14.36 0.79 13.96
CA ALA A 12 -13.44 1.87 13.57
C ALA A 12 -12.06 1.74 14.22
N LYS A 13 -11.99 1.26 15.47
CA LYS A 13 -10.71 0.98 16.14
C LYS A 13 -10.00 -0.23 15.52
N SER A 14 -10.75 -1.30 15.22
CA SER A 14 -10.21 -2.49 14.54
C SER A 14 -9.67 -2.15 13.15
N ASP A 15 -10.37 -1.31 12.40
CA ASP A 15 -9.95 -0.86 11.06
C ASP A 15 -8.68 0.01 11.16
N ALA A 16 -8.58 0.88 12.17
CA ALA A 16 -7.37 1.66 12.41
C ALA A 16 -6.18 0.78 12.81
N ASP A 17 -6.38 -0.17 13.73
CA ASP A 17 -5.33 -1.11 14.15
C ASP A 17 -4.87 -1.99 12.98
N HIS A 18 -5.79 -2.39 12.10
CA HIS A 18 -5.47 -3.12 10.87
C HIS A 18 -4.65 -2.24 9.92
N TYR A 19 -5.10 -1.01 9.66
CA TYR A 19 -4.38 -0.06 8.80
C TYR A 19 -2.95 0.18 9.27
N TYR A 20 -2.71 0.40 10.56
CA TYR A 20 -1.35 0.63 11.07
C TYR A 20 -0.45 -0.60 10.96
N ARG A 21 -1.00 -1.81 11.16
CA ARG A 21 -0.23 -3.05 10.97
C ARG A 21 0.15 -3.24 9.51
N GLU A 22 -0.79 -3.00 8.62
CA GLU A 22 -0.55 -3.10 7.18
C GLU A 22 0.50 -2.08 6.73
N LEU A 23 0.37 -0.83 7.18
CA LEU A 23 1.34 0.23 6.91
C LEU A 23 2.75 -0.13 7.36
N GLN A 24 2.89 -0.75 8.54
CA GLN A 24 4.19 -1.19 9.04
C GLN A 24 4.75 -2.36 8.24
N ARG A 25 3.91 -3.34 7.89
CA ARG A 25 4.28 -4.50 7.08
C ARG A 25 4.82 -4.07 5.71
N GLU A 26 4.07 -3.23 5.01
CA GLU A 26 4.41 -2.70 3.68
C GLU A 26 5.68 -1.85 3.72
N GLN A 27 5.86 -1.03 4.76
CA GLN A 27 7.10 -0.26 4.94
C GLN A 27 8.31 -1.18 5.15
N ASP A 28 8.17 -2.23 5.97
CA ASP A 28 9.23 -3.21 6.20
C ASP A 28 9.54 -3.99 4.91
N GLU A 29 8.53 -4.32 4.09
CA GLU A 29 8.69 -4.99 2.79
C GLU A 29 9.42 -4.10 1.77
N ILE A 30 9.07 -2.81 1.68
CA ILE A 30 9.78 -1.82 0.84
C ILE A 30 11.26 -1.71 1.25
N ASP A 31 11.56 -1.75 2.54
CA ASP A 31 12.94 -1.63 3.04
C ASP A 31 13.76 -2.93 2.91
N THR A 32 13.11 -4.09 3.05
CA THR A 32 13.80 -5.40 3.07
C THR A 32 13.89 -6.05 1.70
N VAL A 33 12.85 -5.92 0.87
CA VAL A 33 12.72 -6.59 -0.43
C VAL A 33 12.20 -5.63 -1.54
N PRO A 34 12.85 -4.48 -1.75
CA PRO A 34 12.36 -3.45 -2.70
C PRO A 34 12.21 -3.94 -4.14
N ASP A 35 12.98 -4.95 -4.55
CA ASP A 35 12.85 -5.51 -5.89
C ASP A 35 11.58 -6.35 -6.07
N THR A 36 11.16 -7.07 -5.03
CA THR A 36 9.91 -7.83 -5.01
C THR A 36 8.72 -6.88 -5.02
N GLU A 37 8.73 -5.88 -4.13
CA GLU A 37 7.66 -4.87 -4.06
C GLU A 37 7.51 -4.09 -5.37
N ALA A 38 8.62 -3.82 -6.06
CA ALA A 38 8.58 -3.11 -7.34
C ALA A 38 7.91 -3.95 -8.42
N ALA A 39 8.07 -5.29 -8.36
CA ALA A 39 7.40 -6.19 -9.26
C ALA A 39 5.89 -6.21 -8.97
N GLU A 40 5.46 -6.13 -7.71
CA GLU A 40 4.04 -6.03 -7.37
C GLU A 40 3.40 -4.77 -7.96
N ILE A 41 4.07 -3.61 -7.87
CA ILE A 41 3.59 -2.39 -8.54
C ILE A 41 3.53 -2.54 -10.05
N ALA A 42 4.54 -3.17 -10.66
CA ALA A 42 4.55 -3.41 -12.10
C ALA A 42 3.37 -4.30 -12.52
N ASP A 43 3.06 -5.33 -11.74
CA ASP A 43 1.92 -6.22 -11.96
C ASP A 43 0.60 -5.45 -11.83
N ILE A 44 0.41 -4.66 -10.77
CA ILE A 44 -0.78 -3.81 -10.60
C ILE A 44 -0.96 -2.85 -11.78
N LEU A 45 0.11 -2.15 -12.19
CA LEU A 45 0.04 -1.21 -13.31
C LEU A 45 -0.24 -1.91 -14.64
N SER A 46 0.24 -3.14 -14.81
CA SER A 46 -0.05 -3.95 -15.99
C SER A 46 -1.54 -4.33 -16.09
N GLU A 47 -2.24 -4.51 -14.97
CA GLU A 47 -3.69 -4.77 -14.97
C GLU A 47 -4.49 -3.57 -15.48
N TYR A 48 -3.96 -2.35 -15.33
CA TYR A 48 -4.53 -1.14 -15.92
C TYR A 48 -4.19 -0.97 -17.41
N GLY A 49 -3.48 -1.93 -18.00
CA GLY A 49 -3.08 -1.93 -19.40
C GLY A 49 -1.82 -1.12 -19.68
N LEU A 50 -1.04 -0.75 -18.65
CA LEU A 50 0.23 -0.06 -18.84
C LEU A 50 1.33 -1.05 -19.22
N GLY A 51 2.05 -0.74 -20.29
CA GLY A 51 3.21 -1.52 -20.72
C GLY A 51 4.48 -1.21 -19.91
N PRO A 52 5.52 -2.06 -20.00
CA PRO A 52 6.79 -1.87 -19.29
C PRO A 52 7.48 -0.51 -19.54
N GLU A 53 7.30 0.03 -20.73
CA GLU A 53 7.80 1.35 -21.14
C GLU A 53 7.05 2.52 -20.48
N GLU A 54 5.80 2.30 -20.08
CA GLU A 54 4.95 3.31 -19.45
C GLU A 54 5.10 3.28 -17.92
N TYR A 55 5.09 2.09 -17.31
CA TYR A 55 5.23 1.97 -15.86
C TYR A 55 6.68 1.97 -15.37
N GLY A 56 7.67 1.63 -16.22
CA GLY A 56 9.08 1.56 -15.83
C GLY A 56 9.61 2.86 -15.20
N PRO A 57 9.37 4.04 -15.80
CA PRO A 57 9.73 5.33 -15.20
C PRO A 57 8.98 5.62 -13.89
N VAL A 58 7.74 5.15 -13.76
CA VAL A 58 6.92 5.32 -12.55
C VAL A 58 7.51 4.51 -11.40
N VAL A 59 7.76 3.21 -11.61
CA VAL A 59 8.39 2.33 -10.61
C VAL A 59 9.75 2.85 -10.19
N THR A 60 10.55 3.34 -11.16
CA THR A 60 11.87 3.95 -10.86
C THR A 60 11.72 5.22 -10.02
N SER A 61 10.70 6.04 -10.29
CA SER A 61 10.43 7.25 -9.50
C SER A 61 9.96 6.94 -8.09
N LEU A 62 9.12 5.92 -7.92
CA LEU A 62 8.65 5.44 -6.62
C LEU A 62 9.79 4.85 -5.78
N ARG A 63 10.72 4.11 -6.39
CA ARG A 63 11.95 3.64 -5.74
C ARG A 63 12.79 4.77 -5.12
N ASN A 64 12.80 5.94 -5.74
CA ASN A 64 13.51 7.11 -5.22
C ASN A 64 12.74 7.87 -4.13
N ASN A 65 11.47 7.53 -3.91
CA ASN A 65 10.61 8.14 -2.89
C ASN A 65 9.76 7.08 -2.16
N PRO A 66 10.35 6.35 -1.19
CA PRO A 66 9.67 5.28 -0.45
C PRO A 66 8.38 5.73 0.24
N LYS A 67 8.27 7.00 0.63
CA LYS A 67 7.05 7.55 1.20
C LYS A 67 5.90 7.60 0.19
N ALA A 68 6.17 8.07 -1.02
CA ALA A 68 5.16 8.10 -2.08
C ALA A 68 4.80 6.69 -2.57
N TRP A 69 5.77 5.77 -2.52
CA TRP A 69 5.54 4.35 -2.77
C TRP A 69 4.59 3.74 -1.75
N LEU A 70 4.88 3.89 -0.46
CA LEU A 70 3.99 3.40 0.60
C LEU A 70 2.60 4.03 0.51
N GLU A 71 2.52 5.34 0.26
CA GLU A 71 1.23 6.01 0.04
C GLU A 71 0.47 5.47 -1.18
N PHE A 72 1.16 4.97 -2.21
CA PHE A 72 0.55 4.33 -3.37
C PHE A 72 0.04 2.93 -3.06
N MET A 73 0.82 2.10 -2.36
CA MET A 73 0.41 0.73 -1.98
C MET A 73 -0.76 0.72 -0.98
N MET A 74 -0.82 1.72 -0.10
CA MET A 74 -1.86 1.81 0.93
C MET A 74 -3.19 2.40 0.44
N LYS A 75 -3.37 2.64 -0.87
CA LYS A 75 -4.55 3.29 -1.49
C LYS A 75 -5.46 2.31 -2.20
#